data_AF-A0A7D5W5N3-F1
#
_entry.id   AF-A0A7D5W5N3-F1
#
_cell.length_a   1.000
_cell.length_b   1.000
_cell.length_c   1.000
_cell.angle_alpha   90.00
_cell.angle_beta   90.00
_cell.angle_gamma   90.00
#
_symmetry.space_group_name_H-M   'P 1'
#
loop_
_entity.id
_entity.type
_entity.pdbx_description
1 polymer ?
#
loop_
_entity_poly.entity_id
_entity_poly.type
_entity_poly.pdbx_seq_one_letter_code
_entity_poly.pdbx_strand_id
1 'polypeptide(L)'
;MKLHFIYRYNALTYQGKWLSGNVVAQSKHEVIDQLIQQQKLPVKIRLYRVIIFQNSDKQYRIQLLEQLALLLHSGLALLPALTLLKEECRYLHWQCVLNDIIFHLNQGGALSKQLSRYPLYFPANLTHFIYIGEESGKLDEVLLLQTTQLKNQRDLIKKIIKAFQYPLFLLLTLIVITISMLIYVLPEYQSLYSAFNTELPMLTLTLIRCSQWFSQYSLIILLFILIISYSYYTIKHHSAKFRDIEQRCWLNLPYLGVLLRYHQLHIIFQIMTITQQAGLPLLQGLKIITEQLTHSLYQRALTDMIAHITQGKSLSSFMRHNPLFPPICYQLISSAENSGQLQFFCQQLTHWFYHQLEERLDSVKTWLEPILMTLIALITGTLIIAMYLPVLQLGDTIH
;
A
#
# COMPACT_ATOMS: atom_id res chain seq x y z
N MET A 1 8.66 2.65 15.95
CA MET A 1 8.88 1.40 15.20
C MET A 1 9.57 0.43 16.16
N LYS A 2 8.90 -0.63 16.65
CA LYS A 2 9.51 -1.57 17.60
C LYS A 2 10.45 -2.51 16.82
N LEU A 3 11.75 -2.31 16.96
CA LEU A 3 12.78 -3.15 16.34
C LEU A 3 12.77 -4.52 17.04
N HIS A 4 12.65 -5.59 16.25
CA HIS A 4 12.73 -6.96 16.76
C HIS A 4 14.08 -7.55 16.34
N PHE A 5 14.73 -8.28 17.23
CA PHE A 5 16.04 -8.89 17.01
C PHE A 5 15.93 -10.41 17.12
N ILE A 6 16.74 -11.12 16.33
CA ILE A 6 16.96 -12.55 16.51
C ILE A 6 18.14 -12.71 17.46
N TYR A 7 17.89 -13.35 18.60
CA TYR A 7 18.92 -13.78 19.53
C TYR A 7 19.15 -15.28 19.39
N ARG A 8 20.41 -15.67 19.29
CA ARG A 8 20.83 -17.07 19.41
C ARG A 8 21.14 -17.35 20.87
N TYR A 9 20.53 -18.38 21.44
CA TYR A 9 20.73 -18.77 22.82
C TYR A 9 21.25 -20.19 22.93
N ASN A 10 22.10 -20.42 23.94
CA ASN A 10 22.38 -21.73 24.49
C ASN A 10 21.78 -21.76 25.90
N ALA A 11 20.89 -22.71 26.14
CA ALA A 11 20.24 -22.90 27.42
C ALA A 11 20.35 -24.36 27.87
N LEU A 12 20.35 -24.54 29.19
CA LEU A 12 20.32 -25.85 29.84
C LEU A 12 18.88 -26.13 30.27
N THR A 13 18.34 -27.31 29.94
CA THR A 13 17.08 -27.75 30.57
C THR A 13 17.34 -28.22 32.00
N TYR A 14 16.30 -28.26 32.84
CA TYR A 14 16.40 -28.86 34.18
C TYR A 14 16.80 -30.34 34.18
N GLN A 15 16.72 -31.01 33.03
CA GLN A 15 17.19 -32.38 32.82
C GLN A 15 18.68 -32.46 32.41
N GLY A 16 19.42 -31.35 32.42
CA GLY A 16 20.85 -31.30 32.12
C GLY A 16 21.20 -31.39 30.63
N LYS A 17 20.21 -31.30 29.72
CA LYS A 17 20.48 -31.32 28.27
C LYS A 17 20.75 -29.92 27.73
N TRP A 18 21.79 -29.80 26.91
CA TRP A 18 22.11 -28.58 26.19
C TRP A 18 21.17 -28.40 25.00
N LEU A 19 20.49 -27.24 24.94
CA LEU A 19 19.70 -26.83 23.80
C LEU A 19 20.24 -25.52 23.25
N SER A 20 20.42 -25.48 21.93
CA SER A 20 20.71 -24.24 21.20
C SER A 20 19.54 -23.91 20.28
N GLY A 21 19.17 -22.63 20.24
CA GLY A 21 18.02 -22.18 19.45
C GLY A 21 18.07 -20.69 19.15
N ASN A 22 17.11 -20.24 18.36
CA ASN A 22 16.93 -18.83 18.02
C ASN A 22 15.57 -18.37 18.52
N VAL A 23 15.52 -17.17 19.07
CA VAL A 23 14.29 -16.53 19.59
C VAL A 23 14.23 -15.09 19.08
N VAL A 24 13.02 -14.63 18.77
CA VAL A 24 12.75 -13.24 18.40
C VAL A 24 12.32 -12.47 19.63
N ALA A 25 13.05 -11.42 19.96
CA ALA A 25 12.75 -10.56 21.11
C ALA A 25 13.18 -9.11 20.82
N GLN A 26 12.59 -8.15 21.52
CA GLN A 26 12.93 -6.73 21.45
C GLN A 26 14.13 -6.40 22.34
N SER A 27 14.40 -7.22 23.36
CA SER A 27 15.54 -7.05 24.25
C SER A 27 16.09 -8.38 24.76
N LYS A 28 17.34 -8.36 25.24
CA LYS A 28 17.96 -9.52 25.89
C LYS A 28 17.20 -9.97 27.15
N HIS A 29 16.57 -9.05 27.88
CA HIS A 29 15.76 -9.37 29.07
C HIS A 29 14.53 -10.19 28.70
N GLU A 30 13.82 -9.80 27.63
CA GLU A 30 12.66 -10.54 27.13
C GLU A 30 13.03 -11.98 26.70
N VAL A 31 14.23 -12.19 26.14
CA VAL A 31 14.75 -13.53 25.85
C VAL A 31 14.93 -14.36 27.13
N ILE A 32 15.46 -13.75 28.19
CA ILE A 32 15.66 -14.42 29.48
C ILE A 32 14.31 -14.83 30.07
N ASP A 33 13.33 -13.92 30.08
CA ASP A 33 11.99 -14.18 30.60
C ASP A 33 11.28 -15.30 29.82
N GLN A 34 11.35 -15.28 28.49
CA GLN A 34 10.80 -16.35 27.65
C GLN A 34 11.47 -17.71 27.91
N LEU A 35 12.80 -17.75 28.09
CA LEU A 35 13.52 -19.00 28.36
C LEU A 35 13.17 -19.56 29.74
N ILE A 36 13.05 -18.70 30.75
CA ILE A 36 12.63 -19.09 32.11
C ILE A 36 11.20 -19.65 32.09
N GLN A 37 10.27 -19.01 31.38
CA GLN A 37 8.90 -19.53 31.20
C GLN A 37 8.86 -20.89 30.51
N GLN A 38 9.81 -21.16 29.60
CA GLN A 38 9.99 -22.45 28.94
C GLN A 38 10.77 -23.47 29.78
N GLN A 39 11.02 -23.20 31.06
CA GLN A 39 11.81 -24.05 31.96
C GLN A 39 13.24 -24.32 31.45
N LYS A 40 13.86 -23.32 30.82
CA LYS A 40 15.23 -23.37 30.30
C LYS A 40 16.09 -22.31 30.99
N LEU A 41 17.26 -22.70 31.49
CA LEU A 41 18.23 -21.79 32.10
C LEU A 41 19.17 -21.22 31.03
N PRO A 42 19.13 -19.90 30.74
CA PRO A 42 19.99 -19.29 29.73
C PRO A 42 21.45 -19.23 30.19
N VAL A 43 22.37 -19.81 29.41
CA VAL A 43 23.82 -19.76 29.68
C VAL A 43 24.49 -18.69 28.83
N LYS A 44 24.08 -18.57 27.57
CA LYS A 44 24.70 -17.63 26.63
C LYS A 44 23.66 -17.11 25.64
N ILE A 45 23.53 -15.79 25.55
CA ILE A 45 22.62 -15.11 24.62
C ILE A 45 23.45 -14.14 23.78
N ARG A 46 23.40 -14.29 22.45
CA ARG A 46 24.07 -13.39 21.49
C ARG A 46 23.06 -12.85 20.49
N LEU A 47 23.18 -11.56 20.16
CA LEU A 47 22.41 -10.98 19.06
C LEU A 47 22.94 -11.57 17.75
N TYR A 48 22.05 -12.19 16.97
CA TYR A 48 22.41 -12.85 15.72
C TYR A 48 22.10 -11.95 14.52
N ARG A 49 20.88 -11.39 14.46
CA ARG A 49 20.45 -10.57 13.32
C ARG A 49 19.37 -9.57 13.69
N VAL A 50 19.41 -8.37 13.11
CA VAL A 50 18.32 -7.38 13.17
C VAL A 50 17.25 -7.75 12.14
N ILE A 51 15.97 -7.73 12.55
CA ILE A 51 14.87 -7.99 11.62
C ILE A 51 14.53 -6.70 10.90
N ILE A 52 14.74 -6.71 9.58
CA ILE A 52 14.25 -5.68 8.67
C ILE A 52 13.08 -6.29 7.93
N PHE A 53 11.87 -5.78 8.17
CA PHE A 53 10.68 -6.27 7.48
C PHE A 53 10.70 -5.80 6.02
N GLN A 54 10.88 -6.75 5.10
CA GLN A 54 11.04 -6.49 3.68
C GLN A 54 9.73 -6.73 2.91
N ASN A 55 9.72 -6.36 1.63
CA ASN A 55 8.56 -6.63 0.77
C ASN A 55 8.33 -8.14 0.56
N SER A 56 9.39 -8.95 0.63
CA SER A 56 9.34 -10.41 0.64
C SER A 56 8.53 -10.96 1.82
N ASP A 57 8.62 -10.34 3.00
CA ASP A 57 7.86 -10.74 4.18
C ASP A 57 6.36 -10.46 4.02
N LYS A 58 5.99 -9.35 3.38
CA LYS A 58 4.59 -9.06 3.04
C LYS A 58 4.02 -10.13 2.12
N GLN A 59 4.80 -10.59 1.15
CA GLN A 59 4.38 -11.66 0.24
C GLN A 59 4.28 -13.00 0.96
N TYR A 60 5.28 -13.35 1.77
CA TYR A 60 5.27 -14.59 2.53
C TYR A 60 4.11 -14.65 3.53
N ARG A 61 3.76 -13.53 4.17
CA ARG A 61 2.57 -13.43 5.03
C ARG A 61 1.29 -13.83 4.31
N ILE A 62 1.09 -13.33 3.08
CA ILE A 62 -0.11 -13.65 2.29
C ILE A 62 -0.12 -15.15 1.97
N GLN A 63 1.01 -15.70 1.55
CA GLN A 63 1.15 -17.13 1.26
C GLN A 63 0.90 -17.99 2.51
N LEU A 64 1.46 -17.62 3.65
CA LEU A 64 1.29 -18.32 4.92
C LEU A 64 -0.18 -18.35 5.34
N LEU A 65 -0.87 -17.20 5.30
CA LEU A 65 -2.27 -17.12 5.66
C LEU A 65 -3.16 -17.87 4.67
N GLU A 66 -2.81 -17.89 3.38
CA GLU A 66 -3.53 -18.64 2.37
C GLU A 66 -3.38 -20.15 2.59
N GLN A 67 -2.16 -20.63 2.78
CA GLN A 67 -1.93 -22.04 3.09
C GLN A 67 -2.59 -22.45 4.40
N LEU A 68 -2.56 -21.58 5.42
CA LEU A 68 -3.29 -21.79 6.67
C LEU A 68 -4.80 -21.90 6.43
N ALA A 69 -5.38 -20.99 5.65
CA ALA A 69 -6.80 -21.03 5.31
C ALA A 69 -7.18 -22.34 4.60
N LEU A 70 -6.37 -22.77 3.63
CA LEU A 70 -6.59 -24.02 2.88
C LEU A 70 -6.49 -25.27 3.76
N LEU A 71 -5.52 -25.32 4.67
CA LEU A 71 -5.35 -26.42 5.63
C LEU A 71 -6.51 -26.47 6.62
N LEU A 72 -6.96 -25.32 7.14
CA LEU A 72 -8.11 -25.27 8.02
C LEU A 72 -9.39 -25.67 7.28
N HIS A 73 -9.56 -25.20 6.05
CA HIS A 73 -10.71 -25.52 5.21
C HIS A 73 -10.78 -27.01 4.83
N SER A 74 -9.64 -27.70 4.73
CA SER A 74 -9.60 -29.15 4.54
C SER A 74 -9.90 -29.96 5.81
N GLY A 75 -10.21 -29.28 6.92
CA GLY A 75 -10.55 -29.88 8.21
C GLY A 75 -9.35 -30.16 9.11
N LEU A 76 -8.15 -29.71 8.75
CA LEU A 76 -6.97 -29.86 9.59
C LEU A 76 -7.04 -28.89 10.77
N ALA A 77 -6.76 -29.36 11.99
CA ALA A 77 -6.78 -28.50 13.17
C ALA A 77 -5.67 -27.43 13.13
N LEU A 78 -5.92 -26.28 13.77
CA LEU A 78 -5.05 -25.10 13.73
C LEU A 78 -3.59 -25.37 14.15
N LEU A 79 -3.39 -26.10 15.24
CA LEU A 79 -2.06 -26.41 15.76
C LEU A 79 -1.25 -27.27 14.77
N PRO A 80 -1.77 -28.44 14.30
CA PRO A 80 -1.14 -29.21 13.21
C PRO A 80 -0.86 -28.37 11.96
N ALA A 81 -1.77 -27.49 11.56
CA ALA A 81 -1.59 -26.66 10.36
C ALA A 81 -0.39 -25.72 10.52
N LEU A 82 -0.31 -25.02 11.65
CA LEU A 82 0.80 -24.13 11.94
C LEU A 82 2.14 -24.89 12.07
N THR A 83 2.14 -26.11 12.63
CA THR A 83 3.36 -26.91 12.70
C THR A 83 3.89 -27.30 11.32
N LEU A 84 3.01 -27.69 10.38
CA LEU A 84 3.38 -27.97 8.99
C LEU A 84 3.95 -26.73 8.31
N LEU A 85 3.28 -25.59 8.43
CA LEU A 85 3.74 -24.33 7.83
C LEU A 85 5.09 -23.86 8.38
N LYS A 86 5.35 -24.11 9.67
CA LYS A 86 6.65 -23.83 10.29
C LYS A 86 7.76 -24.70 9.70
N GLU A 87 7.50 -25.98 9.43
CA GLU A 87 8.48 -26.91 8.85
C GLU A 87 8.81 -26.58 7.39
N GLU A 88 7.82 -26.13 6.61
CA GLU A 88 8.02 -25.66 5.23
C GLU A 88 8.65 -24.26 5.12
N CYS A 89 8.70 -23.51 6.24
CA CYS A 89 9.16 -22.14 6.25
C CYS A 89 10.67 -22.06 5.97
N ARG A 90 11.06 -21.34 4.91
CA ARG A 90 12.48 -21.10 4.57
C ARG A 90 13.13 -19.98 5.38
N TYR A 91 12.33 -19.14 6.02
CA TYR A 91 12.77 -17.91 6.65
C TYR A 91 12.91 -18.07 8.17
N LEU A 92 14.16 -17.96 8.67
CA LEU A 92 14.47 -18.20 10.08
C LEU A 92 13.67 -17.32 11.06
N HIS A 93 13.44 -16.05 10.72
CA HIS A 93 12.67 -15.13 11.56
C HIS A 93 11.19 -15.54 11.63
N TRP A 94 10.60 -15.98 10.53
CA TRP A 94 9.23 -16.51 10.50
C TRP A 94 9.10 -17.82 11.27
N GLN A 95 10.08 -18.74 11.16
CA GLN A 95 10.12 -19.95 11.96
C GLN A 95 10.08 -19.64 13.46
N CYS A 96 10.87 -18.66 13.91
CA CYS A 96 10.89 -18.25 15.31
C CYS A 96 9.55 -17.68 15.78
N VAL A 97 8.93 -16.81 14.97
CA VAL A 97 7.61 -16.23 15.25
C VAL A 97 6.53 -17.31 15.32
N LEU A 98 6.51 -18.23 14.35
CA LEU A 98 5.55 -19.34 14.33
C LEU A 98 5.77 -20.28 15.52
N ASN A 99 7.01 -20.56 15.90
CA ASN A 99 7.31 -21.41 17.04
C ASN A 99 6.81 -20.81 18.36
N ASP A 100 6.95 -19.49 18.56
CA ASP A 100 6.41 -18.80 19.74
C ASP A 100 4.87 -18.82 19.74
N ILE A 101 4.24 -18.56 18.59
CA ILE A 101 2.79 -18.63 18.43
C ILE A 101 2.28 -20.05 18.77
N ILE A 102 2.88 -21.09 18.19
CA ILE A 102 2.53 -22.50 18.43
C ILE A 102 2.70 -22.85 19.92
N PHE A 103 3.79 -22.40 20.55
CA PHE A 103 4.01 -22.64 21.98
C PHE A 103 2.90 -22.06 22.85
N HIS A 104 2.47 -20.82 22.59
CA HIS A 104 1.40 -20.19 23.37
C HIS A 104 -0.01 -20.70 23.00
N LEU A 105 -0.23 -21.13 21.76
CA LEU A 105 -1.47 -21.81 21.39
C LEU A 105 -1.61 -23.17 22.10
N ASN A 106 -0.52 -23.93 22.24
CA ASN A 106 -0.50 -25.16 23.03
C ASN A 106 -0.84 -24.95 24.51
N GLN A 107 -0.67 -23.73 25.02
CA GLN A 107 -1.05 -23.33 26.39
C GLN A 107 -2.51 -22.86 26.49
N GLY A 108 -3.29 -22.94 25.40
CA GLY A 108 -4.69 -22.51 25.36
C GLY A 108 -4.90 -21.01 25.08
N GLY A 109 -3.88 -20.31 24.56
CA GLY A 109 -4.06 -18.93 24.09
C GLY A 109 -4.86 -18.85 22.79
N ALA A 110 -5.56 -17.73 22.57
CA ALA A 110 -6.20 -17.42 21.28
C ALA A 110 -5.17 -16.99 20.21
N LEU A 111 -5.38 -17.39 18.95
CA LEU A 111 -4.53 -17.05 17.80
C LEU A 111 -4.46 -15.55 17.59
N SER A 112 -5.59 -14.86 17.56
CA SER A 112 -5.66 -13.41 17.38
C SER A 112 -4.77 -12.66 18.38
N LYS A 113 -4.82 -13.08 19.65
CA LYS A 113 -3.99 -12.53 20.73
C LYS A 113 -2.50 -12.78 20.49
N GLN A 114 -2.10 -13.99 20.10
CA GLN A 114 -0.70 -14.28 19.81
C GLN A 114 -0.18 -13.55 18.58
N LEU A 115 -0.98 -13.44 17.51
CA LEU A 115 -0.61 -12.66 16.33
C LEU A 115 -0.45 -11.17 16.64
N SER A 116 -1.27 -10.62 17.54
CA SER A 116 -1.21 -9.20 17.93
C SER A 116 0.10 -8.80 18.61
N ARG A 117 0.83 -9.77 19.21
CA ARG A 117 2.17 -9.55 19.79
C ARG A 117 3.21 -9.21 18.73
N TYR A 118 2.94 -9.52 17.47
CA TYR A 118 3.82 -9.33 16.33
C TYR A 118 3.24 -8.32 15.32
N PRO A 119 3.02 -7.04 15.70
CA PRO A 119 2.33 -6.05 14.85
C PRO A 119 3.07 -5.72 13.55
N LEU A 120 4.38 -5.99 13.50
CA LEU A 120 5.20 -5.84 12.29
C LEU A 120 4.80 -6.86 11.22
N TYR A 121 4.48 -8.08 11.62
CA TYR A 121 4.07 -9.17 10.74
C TYR A 121 2.56 -9.13 10.55
N PHE A 122 1.79 -9.03 11.63
CA PHE A 122 0.33 -9.07 11.63
C PHE A 122 -0.23 -7.72 12.07
N PRO A 123 -0.63 -6.84 11.13
CA PRO A 123 -1.17 -5.53 11.45
C PRO A 123 -2.52 -5.66 12.16
N ALA A 124 -2.87 -4.64 12.96
CA ALA A 124 -4.04 -4.67 13.84
C ALA A 124 -5.36 -4.97 13.12
N ASN A 125 -5.53 -4.49 11.89
CA ASN A 125 -6.70 -4.78 11.06
C ASN A 125 -6.84 -6.29 10.76
N LEU A 126 -5.74 -6.95 10.46
CA LEU A 126 -5.69 -8.38 10.16
C LEU A 126 -5.98 -9.22 11.41
N THR A 127 -5.37 -8.86 12.55
CA THR A 127 -5.62 -9.57 13.81
C THR A 127 -7.07 -9.43 14.27
N HIS A 128 -7.71 -8.30 13.99
CA HIS A 128 -9.11 -8.08 14.31
C HIS A 128 -10.05 -8.99 13.50
N PHE A 129 -9.76 -9.23 12.22
CA PHE A 129 -10.52 -10.21 11.43
C PHE A 129 -10.33 -11.64 11.93
N ILE A 130 -9.09 -11.99 12.29
CA ILE A 130 -8.81 -13.31 12.86
C ILE A 130 -9.58 -13.51 14.17
N TYR A 131 -9.61 -12.48 15.03
CA TYR A 131 -10.41 -12.51 16.26
C TYR A 131 -11.89 -12.79 15.97
N ILE A 132 -12.47 -12.10 14.99
CA ILE A 132 -13.85 -12.34 14.55
C ILE A 132 -14.04 -13.78 14.09
N GLY A 133 -13.13 -14.31 13.27
CA GLY A 133 -13.22 -15.68 12.76
C GLY A 133 -13.07 -16.74 13.87
N GLU A 134 -12.25 -16.46 14.89
CA GLU A 134 -12.13 -17.32 16.07
C GLU A 134 -13.43 -17.33 16.90
N GLU A 135 -13.97 -16.16 17.22
CA GLU A 135 -15.21 -16.03 18.01
C GLU A 135 -16.43 -16.60 17.27
N SER A 136 -16.48 -16.44 15.94
CA SER A 136 -17.58 -16.97 15.12
C SER A 136 -17.40 -18.44 14.75
N GLY A 137 -16.27 -19.06 15.06
CA GLY A 137 -15.95 -20.44 14.66
C GLY A 137 -15.79 -20.64 13.14
N LYS A 138 -15.60 -19.56 12.37
CA LYS A 138 -15.48 -19.57 10.90
C LYS A 138 -14.11 -19.05 10.45
N LEU A 139 -13.07 -19.46 11.16
CA LEU A 139 -11.71 -18.96 10.99
C LEU A 139 -11.18 -19.23 9.57
N ASP A 140 -11.47 -20.40 9.01
CA ASP A 140 -11.09 -20.81 7.67
C ASP A 140 -11.68 -19.88 6.58
N GLU A 141 -13.00 -19.62 6.65
CA GLU A 141 -13.68 -18.74 5.71
C GLU A 141 -13.16 -17.30 5.79
N VAL A 142 -13.01 -16.77 7.02
CA VAL A 142 -12.52 -15.40 7.23
C VAL A 142 -11.08 -15.24 6.75
N LEU A 143 -10.20 -16.22 6.99
CA LEU A 143 -8.83 -16.21 6.48
C LEU A 143 -8.79 -16.27 4.95
N LEU A 144 -9.66 -17.06 4.31
CA LEU A 144 -9.74 -17.16 2.85
C LEU A 144 -10.17 -15.83 2.20
N LEU A 145 -11.17 -15.15 2.78
CA LEU A 145 -11.57 -13.82 2.32
C LEU A 145 -10.48 -12.79 2.55
N GLN A 146 -9.83 -12.81 3.71
CA GLN A 146 -8.78 -11.85 4.06
C GLN A 146 -7.54 -12.03 3.16
N THR A 147 -7.17 -13.27 2.83
CA THR A 147 -6.06 -13.54 1.92
C THR A 147 -6.37 -13.07 0.51
N THR A 148 -7.60 -13.30 0.04
CA THR A 148 -8.10 -12.76 -1.24
C THR A 148 -8.01 -11.23 -1.26
N GLN A 149 -8.42 -10.56 -0.19
CA GLN A 149 -8.28 -9.11 -0.05
C GLN A 149 -6.82 -8.65 -0.19
N LEU A 150 -5.91 -9.27 0.55
CA LEU A 150 -4.50 -8.89 0.55
C LEU A 150 -3.85 -9.14 -0.82
N LYS A 151 -4.26 -10.19 -1.53
CA LYS A 151 -3.83 -10.46 -2.92
C LYS A 151 -4.31 -9.38 -3.86
N ASN A 152 -5.62 -9.08 -3.85
CA ASN A 152 -6.21 -8.04 -4.69
C ASN A 152 -5.54 -6.68 -4.45
N GLN A 153 -5.32 -6.30 -3.18
CA GLN A 153 -4.61 -5.07 -2.84
C GLN A 153 -3.18 -5.05 -3.42
N ARG A 154 -2.45 -6.16 -3.27
CA ARG A 154 -1.10 -6.29 -3.80
C ARG A 154 -1.08 -6.22 -5.33
N ASP A 155 -2.03 -6.86 -5.99
CA ASP A 155 -2.09 -6.92 -7.44
C ASP A 155 -2.50 -5.57 -8.03
N LEU A 156 -3.39 -4.81 -7.36
CA LEU A 156 -3.65 -3.40 -7.65
C LEU A 156 -2.38 -2.55 -7.55
N ILE A 157 -1.62 -2.66 -6.45
CA ILE A 157 -0.35 -1.93 -6.28
C ILE A 157 0.64 -2.31 -7.38
N LYS A 158 0.75 -3.59 -7.73
CA LYS A 158 1.61 -4.05 -8.83
C LYS A 158 1.17 -3.48 -10.17
N LYS A 159 -0.14 -3.46 -10.45
CA LYS A 159 -0.70 -2.85 -11.67
C LYS A 159 -0.34 -1.36 -11.74
N ILE A 160 -0.46 -0.63 -10.64
CA ILE A 160 -0.07 0.78 -10.54
C ILE A 160 1.42 0.94 -10.82
N ILE A 161 2.29 0.21 -10.12
CA ILE A 161 3.76 0.30 -10.32
C ILE A 161 4.13 0.01 -11.78
N LYS A 162 3.55 -1.05 -12.37
CA LYS A 162 3.78 -1.40 -13.78
C LYS A 162 3.30 -0.32 -14.75
N ALA A 163 2.17 0.34 -14.45
CA ALA A 163 1.64 1.43 -15.26
C ALA A 163 2.62 2.62 -15.35
N PHE A 164 3.31 2.93 -14.25
CA PHE A 164 4.24 4.06 -14.18
C PHE A 164 5.66 3.74 -14.62
N GLN A 165 6.04 2.46 -14.71
CA GLN A 165 7.41 2.05 -15.04
C GLN A 165 7.84 2.52 -16.44
N TYR A 166 7.00 2.34 -17.46
CA TYR A 166 7.28 2.76 -18.84
C TYR A 166 7.35 4.31 -18.99
N PRO A 167 6.36 5.08 -18.49
CA PRO A 167 6.42 6.54 -18.44
C PRO A 167 7.70 7.09 -17.82
N LEU A 168 8.09 6.54 -16.68
CA LEU A 168 9.26 6.99 -15.95
C LEU A 168 10.55 6.75 -16.75
N PHE A 169 10.65 5.60 -17.42
CA PHE A 169 11.78 5.27 -18.28
C PHE A 169 11.91 6.23 -19.47
N LEU A 170 10.80 6.54 -20.16
CA LEU A 170 10.80 7.49 -21.27
C LEU A 170 11.17 8.90 -20.81
N LEU A 171 10.56 9.38 -19.72
CA LEU A 171 10.86 10.70 -19.16
C LEU A 171 12.33 10.82 -18.75
N LEU A 172 12.88 9.78 -18.10
CA LEU A 172 14.29 9.74 -17.73
C LEU A 172 15.19 9.81 -18.96
N THR A 173 14.87 9.04 -20.00
CA THR A 173 15.62 9.05 -21.27
C THR A 173 15.57 10.42 -21.94
N LEU A 174 14.39 11.04 -22.01
CA LEU A 174 14.20 12.38 -22.55
C LEU A 174 15.02 13.42 -21.78
N ILE A 175 15.00 13.38 -20.44
CA ILE A 175 15.77 14.28 -19.58
C ILE A 175 17.27 14.09 -19.84
N VAL A 176 17.76 12.85 -19.88
CA VAL A 176 19.18 12.56 -20.15
C VAL A 176 19.62 13.10 -21.51
N ILE A 177 18.84 12.86 -22.56
CA ILE A 177 19.13 13.37 -23.91
C ILE A 177 19.14 14.90 -23.92
N THR A 178 18.14 15.52 -23.30
CA THR A 178 18.00 16.98 -23.24
C THR A 178 19.19 17.62 -22.50
N ILE A 179 19.56 17.07 -21.34
CA ILE A 179 20.70 17.57 -20.55
C ILE A 179 22.01 17.38 -21.32
N SER A 180 22.22 16.22 -21.92
CA SER A 180 23.42 15.94 -22.74
C SER A 180 23.56 16.95 -23.88
N MET A 181 22.46 17.22 -24.59
CA MET A 181 22.42 18.21 -25.67
C MET A 181 22.76 19.62 -25.16
N LEU A 182 22.19 20.04 -24.03
CA LEU A 182 22.44 21.38 -23.49
C LEU A 182 23.88 21.57 -22.97
N ILE A 183 24.51 20.53 -22.42
CA ILE A 183 25.86 20.61 -21.81
C ILE A 183 26.97 20.42 -22.84
N TYR A 184 26.82 19.48 -23.77
CA TYR A 184 27.91 19.14 -24.71
C TYR A 184 27.74 19.80 -26.07
N VAL A 185 26.54 19.75 -26.62
CA VAL A 185 26.32 20.09 -28.02
C VAL A 185 26.11 21.59 -28.19
N LEU A 186 25.25 22.19 -27.36
CA LEU A 186 24.94 23.61 -27.46
C LEU A 186 26.16 24.56 -27.29
N PRO A 187 27.13 24.29 -26.38
CA PRO A 187 28.31 25.13 -26.25
C PRO A 187 29.25 25.09 -27.46
N GLU A 188 29.35 23.96 -28.15
CA GLU A 188 30.13 23.88 -29.40
C GLU A 188 29.51 24.76 -30.49
N TYR A 189 28.18 24.82 -30.57
CA TYR A 189 27.52 25.76 -31.50
C TYR A 189 27.73 27.21 -31.10
N GLN A 190 27.71 27.51 -29.80
CA GLN A 190 27.99 28.86 -29.31
C GLN A 190 29.41 29.33 -29.67
N SER A 191 30.42 28.45 -29.56
CA SER A 191 31.80 28.80 -29.92
C SER A 191 31.95 29.01 -31.43
N LEU A 192 31.32 28.18 -32.26
CA LEU A 192 31.29 28.37 -33.72
C LEU A 192 30.66 29.72 -34.12
N TYR A 193 29.49 30.04 -33.56
CA TYR A 193 28.81 31.31 -33.83
C TYR A 193 29.61 32.54 -33.40
N SER A 194 30.27 32.47 -32.24
CA SER A 194 31.14 33.54 -31.78
C SER A 194 32.33 33.79 -32.71
N ALA A 195 32.78 32.77 -33.45
CA ALA A 195 33.86 32.92 -34.43
C ALA A 195 33.39 33.60 -35.74
N PHE A 196 32.09 33.51 -36.08
CA PHE A 196 31.50 34.15 -37.25
C PHE A 196 30.89 35.54 -36.98
N ASN A 197 30.99 36.06 -35.75
CA ASN A 197 30.38 37.33 -35.31
C ASN A 197 28.86 37.43 -35.57
N THR A 198 28.16 36.30 -35.61
CA THR A 198 26.71 36.24 -35.80
C THR A 198 26.00 35.99 -34.47
N GLU A 199 24.84 36.63 -34.27
CA GLU A 199 24.05 36.44 -33.06
C GLU A 199 23.31 35.11 -33.09
N LEU A 200 23.24 34.43 -31.95
CA LEU A 200 22.47 33.19 -31.82
C LEU A 200 20.96 33.47 -31.93
N PRO A 201 20.18 32.56 -32.54
CA PRO A 201 18.73 32.69 -32.59
C PRO A 201 18.07 32.84 -31.22
N MET A 202 16.96 33.56 -31.17
CA MET A 202 16.24 33.79 -29.91
C MET A 202 15.82 32.48 -29.21
N LEU A 203 15.45 31.45 -29.98
CA LEU A 203 15.09 30.13 -29.46
C LEU A 203 16.25 29.44 -28.72
N THR A 204 17.46 29.40 -29.30
CA THR A 204 18.63 28.80 -28.63
C THR A 204 19.05 29.60 -27.40
N LEU A 205 18.99 30.93 -27.50
CA LEU A 205 19.32 31.82 -26.40
C LEU A 205 18.39 31.64 -25.18
N THR A 206 17.09 31.43 -25.41
CA THR A 206 16.13 31.12 -24.33
C THR A 206 16.43 29.78 -23.66
N LEU A 207 16.80 28.75 -24.43
CA LEU A 207 17.16 27.44 -23.88
C LEU A 207 18.45 27.51 -23.04
N ILE A 208 19.46 28.27 -23.50
CA ILE A 208 20.70 28.51 -22.74
C ILE A 208 20.38 29.21 -21.41
N ARG A 209 19.56 30.26 -21.43
CA ARG A 209 19.15 30.98 -20.22
C ARG A 209 18.38 30.09 -19.25
N CYS A 210 17.47 29.26 -19.74
CA CYS A 210 16.75 28.28 -18.92
C CYS A 210 17.72 27.26 -18.29
N SER A 211 18.70 26.76 -19.06
CA SER A 211 19.72 25.83 -18.58
C SER A 211 20.59 26.46 -17.48
N GLN A 212 21.08 27.68 -17.69
CA GLN A 212 21.88 28.43 -16.71
C GLN A 212 21.09 28.72 -15.44
N TRP A 213 19.81 29.11 -15.56
CA TRP A 213 18.91 29.28 -14.42
C TRP A 213 18.74 27.98 -13.64
N PHE A 214 18.50 26.86 -14.33
CA PHE A 214 18.35 25.56 -13.67
C PHE A 214 19.62 25.10 -12.96
N SER A 215 20.79 25.35 -13.55
CA SER A 215 22.10 25.03 -12.95
C SER A 215 22.37 25.89 -11.71
N GLN A 216 22.17 27.21 -11.83
CA GLN A 216 22.44 28.18 -10.75
C GLN A 216 21.49 28.02 -9.56
N TYR A 217 20.21 27.73 -9.81
CA TYR A 217 19.20 27.57 -8.75
C TYR A 217 18.95 26.12 -8.34
N SER A 218 19.69 25.14 -8.88
CA SER A 218 19.51 23.71 -8.60
C SER A 218 19.50 23.39 -7.09
N LEU A 219 20.46 23.94 -6.34
CA LEU A 219 20.54 23.79 -4.88
C LEU A 219 19.37 24.44 -4.16
N ILE A 220 18.93 25.62 -4.58
CA ILE A 220 17.80 26.35 -3.97
C ILE A 220 16.48 25.63 -4.25
N ILE A 221 16.28 25.12 -5.47
CA ILE A 221 15.12 24.31 -5.85
C ILE A 221 15.07 23.03 -5.04
N LEU A 222 16.19 22.33 -4.88
CA LEU A 222 16.28 21.12 -4.08
C LEU A 222 15.93 21.39 -2.60
N LEU A 223 16.47 22.48 -2.04
CA LEU A 223 16.20 22.89 -0.66
C LEU A 223 14.72 23.28 -0.47
N PHE A 224 14.12 23.97 -1.46
CA PHE A 224 12.71 24.32 -1.47
C PHE A 224 11.79 23.08 -1.52
N ILE A 225 12.11 22.10 -2.36
CA ILE A 225 11.38 20.82 -2.42
C ILE A 225 11.49 20.05 -1.09
N LEU A 226 12.66 20.05 -0.45
CA LEU A 226 12.84 19.44 0.86
C LEU A 226 12.03 20.15 1.94
N ILE A 227 12.01 21.48 1.95
CA ILE A 227 11.20 22.27 2.88
C ILE A 227 9.70 22.01 2.67
N ILE A 228 9.22 22.01 1.42
CA ILE A 228 7.81 21.73 1.12
C ILE A 228 7.44 20.32 1.54
N SER A 229 8.25 19.32 1.21
CA SER A 229 7.97 17.93 1.56
C SER A 229 7.98 17.69 3.07
N TYR A 230 8.91 18.32 3.80
CA TYR A 230 8.97 18.27 5.26
C TYR A 230 7.79 19.03 5.90
N SER A 231 7.47 20.23 5.42
CA SER A 231 6.32 21.02 5.87
C SER A 231 5.01 20.28 5.62
N TYR A 232 4.83 19.71 4.43
CA TYR A 232 3.68 18.87 4.11
C TYR A 232 3.60 17.64 5.03
N TYR A 233 4.71 16.94 5.26
CA TYR A 233 4.76 15.78 6.15
C TYR A 233 4.36 16.15 7.59
N THR A 234 4.90 17.24 8.12
CA THR A 234 4.64 17.71 9.49
C THR A 234 3.20 18.19 9.65
N ILE A 235 2.70 19.03 8.74
CA ILE A 235 1.32 19.54 8.76
C ILE A 235 0.31 18.39 8.67
N LYS A 236 0.56 17.40 7.79
CA LYS A 236 -0.29 16.22 7.65
C LYS A 236 -0.35 15.37 8.92
N HIS A 237 0.77 15.22 9.62
CA HIS A 237 0.82 14.45 10.86
C HIS A 237 0.21 15.19 12.06
N HIS A 238 0.33 16.52 12.11
CA HIS A 238 -0.09 17.31 13.27
C HIS A 238 -1.54 17.84 13.18
N SER A 239 -2.06 18.07 11.98
CA SER A 239 -3.38 18.69 11.78
C SER A 239 -4.42 17.72 11.20
N ALA A 240 -5.35 17.28 12.05
CA ALA A 240 -6.52 16.50 11.62
C ALA A 240 -7.41 17.30 10.64
N LYS A 241 -7.50 18.63 10.82
CA LYS A 241 -8.27 19.52 9.91
C LYS A 241 -7.66 19.59 8.51
N PHE A 242 -6.33 19.65 8.43
CA PHE A 242 -5.65 19.65 7.13
C PHE A 242 -5.84 18.33 6.39
N ARG A 243 -5.76 17.19 7.10
CA ARG A 243 -6.08 15.87 6.55
C ARG A 243 -7.51 15.80 6.00
N ASP A 244 -8.48 16.35 6.71
CA ASP A 244 -9.88 16.38 6.27
C ASP A 244 -10.10 17.23 5.01
N ILE A 245 -9.43 18.39 4.92
CA ILE A 245 -9.48 19.28 3.75
C ILE A 245 -8.80 18.61 2.56
N GLU A 246 -7.60 18.06 2.78
CA GLU A 246 -6.87 17.29 1.77
C GLU A 246 -7.74 16.16 1.21
N GLN A 247 -8.31 15.32 2.07
CA GLN A 247 -9.16 14.21 1.66
C GLN A 247 -10.38 14.67 0.83
N ARG A 248 -11.00 15.82 1.16
CA ARG A 248 -12.07 16.41 0.34
C ARG A 248 -11.57 16.90 -1.00
N CYS A 249 -10.41 17.56 -1.05
CA CYS A 249 -9.80 18.01 -2.31
C CYS A 249 -9.51 16.82 -3.24
N TRP A 250 -8.96 15.72 -2.70
CA TRP A 250 -8.70 14.51 -3.48
C TRP A 250 -9.98 13.86 -4.02
N LEU A 251 -11.08 13.88 -3.27
CA LEU A 251 -12.37 13.38 -3.73
C LEU A 251 -13.05 14.26 -4.79
N ASN A 252 -12.73 15.56 -4.83
CA ASN A 252 -13.29 16.49 -5.81
C ASN A 252 -12.53 16.50 -7.14
N LEU A 253 -11.35 15.87 -7.21
CA LEU A 253 -10.63 15.71 -8.48
C LEU A 253 -11.41 14.76 -9.40
N PRO A 254 -11.71 15.15 -10.65
CA PRO A 254 -12.65 14.43 -11.50
C PRO A 254 -12.24 12.99 -11.80
N TYR A 255 -10.93 12.71 -11.88
CA TYR A 255 -10.42 11.37 -12.14
C TYR A 255 -10.06 10.61 -10.86
N LEU A 256 -9.23 11.22 -10.01
CA LEU A 256 -8.72 10.61 -8.78
C LEU A 256 -9.82 10.43 -7.73
N GLY A 257 -10.78 11.35 -7.67
CA GLY A 257 -11.89 11.29 -6.73
C GLY A 257 -12.81 10.10 -6.98
N VAL A 258 -13.10 9.79 -8.25
CA VAL A 258 -13.88 8.61 -8.63
C VAL A 258 -13.14 7.33 -8.25
N LEU A 259 -11.83 7.26 -8.48
CA LEU A 259 -10.99 6.12 -8.09
C LEU A 259 -11.01 5.91 -6.57
N LEU A 260 -10.82 6.98 -5.81
CA LEU A 260 -10.87 6.93 -4.34
C LEU A 260 -12.25 6.51 -3.85
N ARG A 261 -13.33 7.03 -4.44
CA ARG A 261 -14.70 6.67 -4.10
C ARG A 261 -14.96 5.18 -4.30
N TYR A 262 -14.59 4.63 -5.45
CA TYR A 262 -14.74 3.20 -5.71
C TYR A 262 -13.87 2.35 -4.77
N HIS A 263 -12.67 2.83 -4.41
CA HIS A 263 -11.80 2.14 -3.47
C HIS A 263 -12.39 2.06 -2.07
N GLN A 264 -12.92 3.18 -1.56
CA GLN A 264 -13.58 3.21 -0.26
C GLN A 264 -14.83 2.32 -0.24
N LEU A 265 -15.65 2.37 -1.29
CA LEU A 265 -16.85 1.53 -1.40
C LEU A 265 -16.51 0.05 -1.51
N HIS A 266 -15.49 -0.32 -2.30
CA HIS A 266 -14.97 -1.68 -2.36
C HIS A 266 -14.59 -2.20 -0.96
N ILE A 267 -13.83 -1.41 -0.18
CA ILE A 267 -13.45 -1.79 1.18
C ILE A 267 -14.69 -1.95 2.08
N ILE A 268 -15.63 -1.01 2.03
CA ILE A 268 -16.86 -1.05 2.85
C ILE A 268 -17.65 -2.33 2.57
N PHE A 269 -17.97 -2.60 1.31
CA PHE A 269 -18.77 -3.78 0.94
C PHE A 269 -18.01 -5.08 1.13
N GLN A 270 -16.69 -5.08 1.00
CA GLN A 270 -15.87 -6.25 1.27
C GLN A 270 -15.91 -6.64 2.74
N ILE A 271 -15.74 -5.66 3.64
CA ILE A 271 -15.82 -5.92 5.09
C ILE A 271 -17.25 -6.32 5.48
N MET A 272 -18.28 -5.72 4.87
CA MET A 272 -19.66 -6.20 5.06
C MET A 272 -19.82 -7.65 4.60
N THR A 273 -19.26 -8.03 3.45
CA THR A 273 -19.28 -9.41 2.96
C THR A 273 -18.64 -10.36 3.97
N ILE A 274 -17.43 -10.03 4.47
CA ILE A 274 -16.71 -10.85 5.45
C ILE A 274 -17.51 -11.00 6.75
N THR A 275 -18.04 -9.89 7.27
CA THR A 275 -18.75 -9.90 8.56
C THR A 275 -20.11 -10.60 8.46
N GLN A 276 -20.84 -10.44 7.35
CA GLN A 276 -22.09 -11.17 7.10
C GLN A 276 -21.85 -12.66 6.88
N GLN A 277 -20.79 -13.03 6.16
CA GLN A 277 -20.39 -14.43 5.99
C GLN A 277 -19.97 -15.07 7.33
N ALA A 278 -19.29 -14.32 8.18
CA ALA A 278 -18.97 -14.71 9.55
C ALA A 278 -20.24 -14.84 10.45
N GLY A 279 -21.41 -14.42 9.98
CA GLY A 279 -22.67 -14.46 10.73
C GLY A 279 -22.81 -13.35 11.77
N LEU A 280 -22.01 -12.29 11.68
CA LEU A 280 -22.09 -11.17 12.61
C LEU A 280 -23.33 -10.29 12.35
N PRO A 281 -23.95 -9.71 13.41
CA PRO A 281 -24.97 -8.70 13.26
C PRO A 281 -24.49 -7.51 12.42
N LEU A 282 -25.35 -6.98 11.54
CA LEU A 282 -25.03 -5.86 10.65
C LEU A 282 -24.42 -4.66 11.38
N LEU A 283 -24.98 -4.30 12.54
CA LEU A 283 -24.48 -3.19 13.37
C LEU A 283 -23.05 -3.42 13.86
N GLN A 284 -22.70 -4.66 14.21
CA GLN A 284 -21.34 -5.02 14.61
C GLN A 284 -20.39 -4.93 13.41
N GLY A 285 -20.84 -5.42 12.24
CA GLY A 285 -20.11 -5.26 10.98
C GLY A 285 -19.80 -3.80 10.65
N LEU A 286 -20.79 -2.91 10.75
CA LEU A 286 -20.61 -1.47 10.48
C LEU A 286 -19.63 -0.79 11.45
N LYS A 287 -19.63 -1.18 12.73
CA LYS A 287 -18.64 -0.68 13.71
C LYS A 287 -17.21 -1.06 13.31
N ILE A 288 -17.01 -2.32 12.91
CA ILE A 288 -15.71 -2.82 12.43
C ILE A 288 -15.24 -2.01 11.20
N ILE A 289 -16.13 -1.74 10.26
CA ILE A 289 -15.81 -0.94 9.08
C ILE A 289 -15.36 0.47 9.48
N THR A 290 -16.07 1.09 10.42
CA THR A 290 -15.79 2.46 10.87
C THR A 290 -14.41 2.57 11.52
N GLU A 291 -14.01 1.56 12.31
CA GLU A 291 -12.69 1.50 12.95
C GLU A 291 -11.55 1.24 11.95
N GLN A 292 -11.81 0.51 10.86
CA GLN A 292 -10.78 0.17 9.88
C GLN A 292 -10.56 1.20 8.79
N LEU A 293 -11.58 1.98 8.44
CA LEU A 293 -11.45 3.01 7.41
C LEU A 293 -10.54 4.14 7.89
N THR A 294 -9.76 4.70 6.96
CA THR A 294 -8.86 5.84 7.24
C THR A 294 -9.39 7.17 6.73
N HIS A 295 -10.44 7.12 5.91
CA HIS A 295 -11.05 8.28 5.27
C HIS A 295 -12.15 8.87 6.14
N SER A 296 -11.97 10.08 6.65
CA SER A 296 -12.83 10.66 7.69
C SER A 296 -14.27 10.90 7.23
N LEU A 297 -14.47 11.30 5.97
CA LEU A 297 -15.81 11.46 5.39
C LEU A 297 -16.63 10.16 5.41
N TYR A 298 -16.01 9.04 5.04
CA TYR A 298 -16.69 7.74 5.05
C TYR A 298 -16.89 7.21 6.47
N GLN A 299 -15.94 7.46 7.39
CA GLN A 299 -16.13 7.15 8.81
C GLN A 299 -17.34 7.89 9.40
N ARG A 300 -17.49 9.19 9.12
CA ARG A 300 -18.65 9.98 9.57
C ARG A 300 -19.94 9.45 8.97
N ALA A 301 -19.96 9.21 7.65
CA ALA A 301 -21.13 8.67 6.98
C ALA A 301 -21.55 7.30 7.53
N LEU A 302 -20.60 6.42 7.91
CA LEU A 302 -20.92 5.14 8.54
C LEU A 302 -21.38 5.30 9.99
N THR A 303 -20.84 6.26 10.73
CA THR A 303 -21.31 6.58 12.08
C THR A 303 -22.77 7.05 12.02
N ASP A 304 -23.09 7.93 11.07
CA ASP A 304 -24.45 8.40 10.81
C ASP A 304 -25.36 7.25 10.33
N MET A 305 -24.83 6.33 9.52
CA MET A 305 -25.54 5.13 9.07
C MET A 305 -25.88 4.19 10.24
N ILE A 306 -24.96 3.99 11.18
CA ILE A 306 -25.21 3.21 12.41
C ILE A 306 -26.32 3.88 13.23
N ALA A 307 -26.25 5.21 13.42
CA ALA A 307 -27.30 5.96 14.10
C ALA A 307 -28.65 5.84 13.38
N HIS A 308 -28.66 5.85 12.06
CA HIS A 308 -29.86 5.70 11.24
C HIS A 308 -30.53 4.32 11.41
N ILE A 309 -29.73 3.25 11.42
CA ILE A 309 -30.23 1.87 11.57
C ILE A 309 -30.68 1.60 13.00
N THR A 310 -29.98 2.14 14.00
CA THR A 310 -30.39 2.01 15.42
C THR A 310 -31.72 2.72 15.72
N GLN A 311 -32.11 3.72 14.91
CA GLN A 311 -33.44 4.35 14.94
C GLN A 311 -34.53 3.51 14.23
N GLY A 312 -34.22 2.31 13.73
CA GLY A 312 -35.17 1.43 13.05
C GLY A 312 -35.41 1.76 11.58
N LYS A 313 -34.62 2.65 10.98
CA LYS A 313 -34.70 2.96 9.55
C LYS A 313 -33.81 2.02 8.73
N SER A 314 -34.15 1.80 7.46
CA SER A 314 -33.41 0.86 6.60
C SER A 314 -32.01 1.36 6.21
N LEU A 315 -31.09 0.44 5.92
CA LEU A 315 -29.76 0.71 5.36
C LEU A 315 -29.90 1.29 3.94
N SER A 316 -30.82 0.75 3.13
CA SER A 316 -31.07 1.25 1.77
C SER A 316 -31.49 2.72 1.76
N SER A 317 -32.39 3.13 2.65
CA SER A 317 -32.87 4.51 2.70
C SER A 317 -31.77 5.51 3.08
N PHE A 318 -30.79 5.13 3.92
CA PHE A 318 -29.62 5.96 4.18
C PHE A 318 -28.77 6.13 2.91
N MET A 319 -28.48 5.04 2.19
CA MET A 319 -27.68 5.08 0.96
C MET A 319 -28.35 5.89 -0.16
N ARG A 320 -29.68 5.94 -0.19
CA ARG A 320 -30.44 6.74 -1.18
C ARG A 320 -30.22 8.25 -1.02
N HIS A 321 -30.11 8.73 0.22
CA HIS A 321 -30.03 10.17 0.53
C HIS A 321 -28.59 10.68 0.66
N ASN A 322 -27.61 9.79 0.79
CA ASN A 322 -26.22 10.17 1.00
C ASN A 322 -25.42 10.16 -0.32
N PRO A 323 -24.84 11.30 -0.75
CA PRO A 323 -24.17 11.43 -2.04
C PRO A 323 -22.88 10.60 -2.18
N LEU A 324 -22.34 10.05 -1.09
CA LEU A 324 -21.15 9.19 -1.11
C LEU A 324 -21.44 7.80 -1.71
N PHE A 325 -22.70 7.35 -1.68
CA PHE A 325 -23.13 6.05 -2.19
C PHE A 325 -23.79 6.22 -3.57
N PRO A 326 -23.23 5.64 -4.64
CA PRO A 326 -23.84 5.70 -5.96
C PRO A 326 -25.20 4.98 -6.00
N PRO A 327 -26.07 5.25 -6.98
CA PRO A 327 -27.41 4.66 -7.06
C PRO A 327 -27.45 3.13 -7.02
N ILE A 328 -26.42 2.47 -7.57
CA ILE A 328 -26.31 1.00 -7.56
C ILE A 328 -26.22 0.42 -6.13
N CYS A 329 -25.66 1.16 -5.17
CA CYS A 329 -25.62 0.75 -3.77
C CYS A 329 -27.04 0.63 -3.22
N TYR A 330 -27.87 1.66 -3.42
CA TYR A 330 -29.26 1.64 -2.99
C TYR A 330 -30.05 0.49 -3.65
N GLN A 331 -29.90 0.29 -4.96
CA GLN A 331 -30.65 -0.72 -5.70
C GLN A 331 -30.35 -2.15 -5.21
N LEU A 332 -29.07 -2.48 -5.03
CA LEU A 332 -28.66 -3.81 -4.60
C LEU A 332 -28.93 -4.03 -3.11
N ILE A 333 -28.71 -3.02 -2.25
CA ILE A 333 -29.00 -3.15 -0.82
C ILE A 333 -30.50 -3.18 -0.53
N SER A 334 -31.31 -2.41 -1.24
CA SER A 334 -32.78 -2.50 -1.12
C SER A 334 -33.28 -3.89 -1.51
N SER A 335 -32.74 -4.47 -2.59
CA SER A 335 -33.05 -5.85 -2.97
C SER A 335 -32.60 -6.85 -1.90
N ALA A 336 -31.44 -6.62 -1.29
CA ALA A 336 -30.88 -7.48 -0.26
C ALA A 336 -31.67 -7.45 1.06
N GLU A 337 -32.17 -6.28 1.46
CA GLU A 337 -33.03 -6.15 2.64
C GLU A 337 -34.37 -6.86 2.44
N ASN A 338 -34.96 -6.75 1.23
CA ASN A 338 -36.24 -7.38 0.92
C ASN A 338 -36.13 -8.91 0.79
N SER A 339 -35.02 -9.42 0.26
CA SER A 339 -34.79 -10.87 0.09
C SER A 339 -34.09 -11.53 1.26
N GLY A 340 -33.57 -10.76 2.22
CA GLY A 340 -32.75 -11.25 3.34
C GLY A 340 -31.35 -11.71 2.92
N GLN A 341 -30.90 -11.43 1.69
CA GLN A 341 -29.63 -11.95 1.14
C GLN A 341 -28.50 -10.90 1.15
N LEU A 342 -28.28 -10.25 2.31
CA LEU A 342 -27.24 -9.21 2.46
C LEU A 342 -25.84 -9.66 2.05
N GLN A 343 -25.43 -10.88 2.42
CA GLN A 343 -24.11 -11.42 2.08
C GLN A 343 -23.88 -11.45 0.56
N PHE A 344 -24.81 -12.01 -0.20
CA PHE A 344 -24.68 -12.16 -1.65
C PHE A 344 -24.59 -10.79 -2.35
N PHE A 345 -25.50 -9.86 -2.03
CA PHE A 345 -25.51 -8.55 -2.69
C PHE A 345 -24.31 -7.68 -2.29
N CYS A 346 -23.81 -7.78 -1.05
CA CYS A 346 -22.57 -7.12 -0.65
C CYS A 346 -21.36 -7.68 -1.42
N GLN A 347 -21.32 -8.99 -1.65
CA GLN A 347 -20.28 -9.62 -2.45
C GLN A 347 -20.31 -9.11 -3.89
N GLN A 348 -21.50 -8.99 -4.49
CA GLN A 348 -21.64 -8.46 -5.86
C GLN A 348 -21.23 -6.99 -5.95
N LEU A 349 -21.58 -6.15 -4.97
CA LEU A 349 -21.10 -4.78 -4.90
C LEU A 349 -19.56 -4.74 -4.78
N THR A 350 -18.97 -5.63 -3.97
CA THR A 350 -17.53 -5.74 -3.81
C THR A 350 -16.83 -6.01 -5.14
N HIS A 351 -17.33 -6.99 -5.91
CA HIS A 351 -16.79 -7.32 -7.24
C HIS A 351 -17.02 -6.20 -8.24
N TRP A 352 -18.20 -5.57 -8.24
CA TRP A 352 -18.52 -4.47 -9.13
C TRP A 352 -17.59 -3.27 -8.93
N PHE A 353 -17.39 -2.83 -7.67
CA PHE A 353 -16.46 -1.74 -7.37
C PHE A 353 -15.01 -2.11 -7.66
N TYR A 354 -14.62 -3.36 -7.43
CA TYR A 354 -13.29 -3.83 -7.79
C TYR A 354 -13.04 -3.75 -9.30
N HIS A 355 -14.01 -4.21 -10.11
CA HIS A 355 -13.92 -4.12 -11.57
C HIS A 355 -13.82 -2.67 -12.05
N GLN A 356 -14.66 -1.79 -11.51
CA GLN A 356 -14.62 -0.36 -11.83
C GLN A 356 -13.30 0.30 -11.45
N LEU A 357 -12.66 -0.13 -10.36
CA LEU A 357 -11.31 0.31 -10.02
C LEU A 357 -10.28 -0.13 -11.06
N GLU A 358 -10.34 -1.39 -11.48
CA GLU A 358 -9.41 -1.93 -12.48
C GLU A 358 -9.56 -1.23 -13.83
N GLU A 359 -10.78 -1.10 -14.35
CA GLU A 359 -11.06 -0.42 -15.62
C GLU A 359 -10.56 1.04 -15.61
N ARG A 360 -10.75 1.75 -14.49
CA ARG A 360 -10.25 3.12 -14.33
C ARG A 360 -8.74 3.16 -14.22
N LEU A 361 -8.10 2.20 -13.57
CA LEU A 361 -6.63 2.15 -13.55
C LEU A 361 -6.05 1.88 -14.94
N ASP A 362 -6.67 0.99 -15.71
CA ASP A 362 -6.20 0.68 -17.06
C ASP A 362 -6.46 1.83 -18.04
N SER A 363 -7.57 2.56 -17.86
CA SER A 363 -7.83 3.80 -18.61
C SER A 363 -6.73 4.86 -18.40
N VAL A 364 -6.12 4.96 -17.21
CA VAL A 364 -5.01 5.91 -16.98
C VAL A 364 -3.89 5.67 -17.99
N LYS A 365 -3.52 4.41 -18.23
CA LYS A 365 -2.42 4.06 -19.14
C LYS A 365 -2.72 4.51 -20.57
N THR A 366 -3.95 4.28 -21.03
CA THR A 366 -4.38 4.61 -22.40
C THR A 366 -4.29 6.11 -22.71
N TRP A 367 -4.58 6.97 -21.72
CA TRP A 367 -4.46 8.43 -21.89
C TRP A 367 -3.04 8.93 -21.69
N LEU A 368 -2.29 8.28 -20.81
CA LEU A 368 -0.96 8.73 -20.41
C LEU A 368 0.06 8.53 -21.55
N GLU A 369 -0.06 7.49 -22.37
CA GLU A 369 0.82 7.25 -23.51
C GLU A 369 0.76 8.36 -24.60
N PRO A 370 -0.41 8.75 -25.15
CA PRO A 370 -0.50 9.86 -26.10
C PRO A 370 0.06 11.17 -25.55
N ILE A 371 -0.24 11.50 -24.28
CA ILE A 371 0.26 12.73 -23.64
C ILE A 371 1.79 12.72 -23.59
N LEU A 372 2.40 11.60 -23.23
CA LEU A 372 3.86 11.45 -23.23
C LEU A 372 4.43 11.56 -24.63
N MET A 373 3.83 10.93 -25.63
CA MET A 373 4.32 10.99 -27.01
C MET A 373 4.26 12.42 -27.56
N THR A 374 3.17 13.15 -27.31
CA THR A 374 3.06 14.56 -27.69
C THR A 374 4.10 15.41 -26.97
N LEU A 375 4.31 15.20 -25.66
CA LEU A 375 5.31 15.93 -24.89
C LEU A 375 6.74 15.66 -25.36
N ILE A 376 7.08 14.39 -25.63
CA ILE A 376 8.37 14.00 -26.18
C ILE A 376 8.57 14.64 -27.55
N ALA A 377 7.61 14.51 -28.46
CA ALA A 377 7.70 15.08 -29.80
C ALA A 377 7.83 16.61 -29.78
N LEU A 378 7.13 17.29 -28.88
CA LEU A 378 7.23 18.74 -28.71
C LEU A 378 8.64 19.13 -28.23
N ILE A 379 9.16 18.45 -27.20
CA ILE A 379 10.47 18.75 -26.62
C ILE A 379 11.59 18.42 -27.62
N THR A 380 11.57 17.22 -28.22
CA THR A 380 12.59 16.81 -29.19
C THR A 380 12.51 17.63 -30.47
N GLY A 381 11.31 17.95 -30.96
CA GLY A 381 11.12 18.84 -32.11
C GLY A 381 11.67 20.24 -31.85
N THR A 382 11.39 20.81 -30.67
CA THR A 382 11.95 22.11 -30.26
C THR A 382 13.47 22.06 -30.19
N LEU A 383 14.06 20.98 -29.65
CA LEU A 383 15.51 20.79 -29.59
C LEU A 383 16.14 20.70 -30.98
N ILE A 384 15.55 19.93 -31.90
CA ILE A 384 16.03 19.80 -33.28
C ILE A 384 15.99 21.15 -33.98
N ILE A 385 14.87 21.87 -33.91
CA ILE A 385 14.74 23.20 -34.53
C ILE A 385 15.77 24.16 -33.94
N ALA A 386 15.91 24.19 -32.61
CA ALA A 386 16.90 25.03 -31.95
C ALA A 386 18.33 24.70 -32.41
N MET A 387 18.64 23.44 -32.72
CA MET A 387 19.96 23.04 -33.21
C MET A 387 20.20 23.33 -34.69
N TYR A 388 19.20 23.12 -35.55
CA TYR A 388 19.37 23.25 -37.00
C TYR A 388 19.20 24.68 -37.51
N LEU A 389 18.38 25.49 -36.84
CA LEU A 389 18.14 26.87 -37.25
C LEU A 389 19.45 27.69 -37.27
N PRO A 390 20.37 27.53 -36.30
CA PRO A 390 21.71 28.10 -36.41
C PRO A 390 22.51 27.57 -37.62
N VAL A 391 22.44 26.28 -37.95
CA VAL A 391 23.20 25.75 -39.11
C VAL A 391 22.72 26.39 -40.42
N LEU A 392 21.40 26.57 -40.57
CA LEU A 392 20.81 27.19 -41.76
C LEU A 392 21.22 28.66 -41.91
N GLN A 393 21.17 29.43 -40.82
CA GLN A 393 21.50 30.86 -40.86
C GLN A 393 22.98 31.13 -41.16
N LEU A 394 23.90 30.27 -40.70
CA LEU A 394 25.31 30.39 -41.09
C LEU A 394 25.51 30.12 -42.59
N GLY A 395 24.76 29.16 -43.16
CA GLY A 395 24.78 28.88 -44.60
C GLY A 395 24.39 30.10 -45.44
N ASP A 396 23.38 30.85 -45.00
CA ASP A 396 22.92 32.06 -45.70
C ASP A 396 23.94 33.22 -45.62
N THR A 397 24.80 33.25 -44.59
CA THR A 397 25.83 34.30 -44.42
C THR A 397 27.13 34.02 -45.20
N ILE A 398 27.29 32.86 -45.83
CA ILE A 398 28.50 32.47 -46.59
C ILE A 398 28.38 32.85 -48.09
N HIS A 399 27.42 33.72 -48.45
CA HIS A 399 27.30 34.27 -49.80
C HIS A 399 27.81 35.71 -49.92
#